data_AF-B3SFC2-F1
#
_entry.id   AF-B3SFC2-F1
#
_cell.length_a   1.000
_cell.length_b   1.000
_cell.length_c   1.000
_cell.angle_alpha   90.00
_cell.angle_beta   90.00
_cell.angle_gamma   90.00
#
_symmetry.space_group_name_H-M   'P 1'
#
loop_
_entity.id
_entity.type
_entity.pdbx_description
1 polymer ?
#
loop_
_entity_poly.entity_id
_entity_poly.type
_entity_poly.pdbx_seq_one_letter_code
_entity_poly.pdbx_strand_id
1 'polypeptide(L)'
;MAMPCVHAVGAINSAGFAIEDYVGSYYLASTLRNTYQGEVLMISSVDIAEAHAEVVLPPVVERRPGRPKKRRVRSSTEEDKRTLSCSQCSGTGHNKRTCNK
;
A
#
# COMPACT_ATOMS: atom_id res chain seq x y z
N MET A 1 12.79 11.01 -15.95
CA MET A 1 13.95 10.10 -16.05
C MET A 1 14.16 9.47 -14.67
N ALA A 2 14.14 8.14 -14.56
CA ALA A 2 14.22 7.41 -13.29
C ALA A 2 15.64 6.87 -13.05
N MET A 3 15.92 6.38 -11.84
CA MET A 3 17.19 5.68 -11.57
C MET A 3 17.32 4.42 -12.45
N PRO A 4 18.47 4.20 -13.11
CA PRO A 4 18.71 2.98 -13.88
C PRO A 4 18.73 1.76 -12.95
N CYS A 5 18.29 0.61 -13.46
CA CYS A 5 18.39 -0.65 -12.74
C CYS A 5 19.85 -1.13 -12.69
N VAL A 6 20.14 -2.10 -11.82
CA VAL A 6 21.50 -2.66 -11.66
C VAL A 6 22.10 -3.20 -12.96
N HIS A 7 21.26 -3.77 -13.84
CA HIS A 7 21.70 -4.27 -15.16
C HIS A 7 22.09 -3.13 -16.10
N ALA A 8 21.32 -2.04 -16.11
CA ALA A 8 21.62 -0.86 -16.91
C ALA A 8 22.92 -0.20 -16.45
N VAL A 9 23.12 -0.07 -15.13
CA VAL A 9 24.40 0.41 -14.56
C VAL A 9 25.56 -0.47 -15.01
N GLY A 10 25.41 -1.79 -14.96
CA GLY A 10 26.42 -2.74 -15.43
C GLY A 10 26.76 -2.56 -16.92
N ALA A 11 25.74 -2.43 -17.78
CA ALA A 11 25.93 -2.22 -19.20
C ALA A 11 26.62 -0.89 -19.51
N ILE A 12 26.18 0.20 -18.88
CA ILE A 12 26.77 1.55 -19.00
C ILE A 12 28.25 1.51 -18.62
N ASN A 13 28.58 0.91 -17.48
CA ASN A 13 29.96 0.74 -17.03
C ASN A 13 30.80 -0.09 -18.00
N SER A 14 30.26 -1.20 -18.51
CA SER A 14 30.97 -2.05 -19.49
C SER A 14 31.24 -1.34 -20.82
N ALA A 15 30.39 -0.37 -21.18
CA ALA A 15 30.54 0.44 -22.37
C ALA A 15 31.45 1.66 -22.15
N GLY A 16 31.91 1.90 -20.91
CA GLY A 16 32.77 3.03 -20.57
C GLY A 16 32.07 4.38 -20.53
N PHE A 17 30.74 4.39 -20.40
CA PHE A 17 29.97 5.63 -20.31
C PHE A 17 29.81 6.11 -18.86
N ALA A 18 29.61 7.41 -18.71
CA ALA A 18 29.33 8.05 -17.43
C ALA A 18 27.88 7.75 -17.01
N ILE A 19 27.68 7.28 -15.78
CA ILE A 19 26.34 6.94 -15.26
C ILE A 19 25.47 8.19 -15.12
N GLU A 20 26.09 9.34 -14.82
CA GLU A 20 25.41 10.61 -14.60
C GLU A 20 24.55 11.06 -15.81
N ASP A 21 24.96 10.69 -17.03
CA ASP A 21 24.24 11.00 -18.27
C ASP A 21 22.94 10.20 -18.44
N TYR A 22 22.79 9.10 -17.71
CA TYR A 22 21.65 8.18 -17.79
C TYR A 22 20.72 8.26 -16.56
N VAL A 23 21.10 9.06 -15.56
CA VAL A 23 20.34 9.27 -14.33
C VAL A 23 19.54 10.57 -14.43
N GLY A 24 18.32 10.58 -13.91
CA GLY A 24 17.55 11.83 -13.84
C GLY A 24 18.23 12.88 -12.96
N SER A 25 18.19 14.15 -13.38
CA SER A 25 18.85 15.26 -12.69
C SER A 25 18.56 15.32 -11.19
N TYR A 26 17.33 15.02 -10.77
CA TYR A 26 16.92 14.97 -9.36
C TYR A 26 17.79 14.08 -8.46
N TYR A 27 18.45 13.07 -9.01
CA TYR A 27 19.29 12.13 -8.26
C TYR A 27 20.79 12.49 -8.31
N LEU A 28 21.17 13.57 -9.00
CA LEU A 28 22.56 14.01 -9.06
C LEU A 28 22.96 14.71 -7.77
N ALA A 29 24.19 14.45 -7.34
CA ALA A 29 24.76 15.11 -6.16
C ALA A 29 24.90 16.63 -6.35
N SER A 30 25.06 17.11 -7.59
CA SER A 30 25.02 18.54 -7.93
C SER A 30 23.65 19.14 -7.62
N THR A 31 22.57 18.46 -8.02
CA THR A 31 21.21 18.90 -7.75
C THR A 31 20.93 18.94 -6.25
N LEU A 32 21.36 17.92 -5.49
CA LEU A 32 21.24 17.92 -4.04
C LEU A 32 21.97 19.12 -3.40
N ARG A 33 23.21 19.38 -3.80
CA ARG A 33 23.98 20.53 -3.28
C ARG A 33 23.30 21.85 -3.63
N ASN A 34 22.82 22.01 -4.85
CA ASN A 34 22.14 23.23 -5.29
C ASN A 34 20.82 23.45 -4.52
N THR A 35 20.06 22.39 -4.23
CA THR A 35 18.81 22.51 -3.46
C THR A 35 19.03 23.01 -2.04
N TYR A 36 20.18 22.69 -1.43
CA TYR A 36 20.54 23.09 -0.07
C TYR A 36 21.68 24.11 -0.04
N GLN A 37 21.93 24.81 -1.16
CA GLN A 37 22.97 25.83 -1.24
C GLN A 37 22.59 27.09 -0.44
N GLY A 38 21.28 27.36 -0.32
CA GLY A 38 20.76 28.47 0.47
C GLY A 38 20.76 28.16 1.97
N GLU A 39 20.66 29.22 2.78
CA GLU A 39 20.48 29.09 4.22
C GLU A 39 19.10 28.53 4.54
N VAL A 40 19.06 27.43 5.30
CA VAL A 40 17.83 26.93 5.91
C VAL A 40 17.61 27.70 7.21
N LEU A 41 16.84 28.77 7.12
CA LEU A 41 16.47 29.57 8.30
C LEU A 41 15.55 28.74 9.20
N MET A 42 16.00 28.50 10.42
CA MET A 42 15.13 27.94 11.45
C MET A 42 14.14 29.03 11.88
N ILE A 43 12.84 28.73 11.81
CA ILE A 43 11.82 29.60 12.37
C ILE A 43 11.97 29.55 13.89
N SER A 44 12.11 30.70 14.55
CA SER A 44 12.21 30.74 16.01
C SER A 44 10.84 30.44 16.63
N SER A 45 10.83 29.94 17.87
CA SER A 45 9.58 29.72 18.61
C SER A 45 8.75 30.99 18.79
N VAL A 46 9.38 32.17 18.69
CA VAL A 46 8.73 33.48 18.81
C VAL A 46 7.94 33.80 17.53
N ASP A 47 8.53 33.54 16.36
CA ASP A 47 7.87 33.77 15.06
C ASP A 47 6.68 32.83 14.84
N ILE A 48 6.75 31.62 15.40
CA ILE A 48 5.64 30.65 15.40
C ILE A 48 4.48 31.16 16.27
N ALA A 49 4.79 31.74 17.44
CA ALA A 49 3.77 32.26 18.36
C ALA A 49 2.99 33.45 17.77
N GLU A 50 3.63 34.33 16.98
CA GLU A 50 2.96 35.43 16.28
C GLU A 50 2.06 34.96 15.12
N ALA A 51 2.38 33.81 14.50
CA ALA A 51 1.57 33.23 13.41
C ALA A 51 0.29 32.53 13.90
N HIS A 52 0.20 32.18 15.18
CA HIS A 52 -0.93 31.45 15.76
C HIS A 52 -2.07 32.38 16.24
N ALA A 53 -2.60 33.22 15.36
CA ALA A 53 -3.86 33.91 15.60
C ALA A 53 -5.08 33.09 15.12
N GLU A 54 -4.88 32.11 14.24
CA GLU A 54 -5.96 31.32 13.65
C GLU A 54 -5.95 29.89 14.21
N VAL A 55 -7.01 29.56 14.97
CA VAL A 55 -7.22 28.21 15.50
C VAL A 55 -7.54 27.27 14.34
N VAL A 56 -6.53 26.53 13.86
CA VAL A 56 -6.72 25.50 12.85
C VAL A 56 -7.43 24.31 13.51
N LEU A 57 -8.72 24.16 13.23
CA LEU A 57 -9.46 22.97 13.64
C LEU A 57 -8.99 21.74 12.84
N PRO A 58 -8.93 20.55 13.46
CA PRO A 58 -8.64 19.33 12.74
C PRO A 58 -9.68 19.12 11.63
N PRO A 59 -9.28 18.53 10.48
CA PRO A 59 -10.22 18.24 9.41
C PRO A 59 -11.33 17.33 9.94
N VAL A 60 -12.57 17.62 9.54
CA VAL A 60 -13.72 16.77 9.87
C VAL A 60 -13.57 15.46 9.09
N VAL A 61 -13.19 14.39 9.79
CA VAL A 61 -13.02 13.06 9.19
C VAL A 61 -14.33 12.28 9.29
N GLU A 62 -15.06 12.20 8.18
CA GLU A 62 -16.17 11.25 8.07
C GLU A 62 -15.65 9.83 7.80
N ARG A 63 -16.15 8.84 8.54
CA ARG A 63 -15.88 7.43 8.24
C ARG A 63 -16.59 7.08 6.94
N ARG A 64 -15.83 6.95 5.85
CA ARG A 64 -16.37 6.41 4.60
C ARG A 64 -16.92 5.00 4.84
N PRO A 65 -18.06 4.64 4.24
CA PRO A 65 -18.56 3.26 4.27
C PRO A 65 -17.45 2.33 3.80
N GLY A 66 -17.02 1.43 4.68
CA GLY A 66 -16.05 0.41 4.33
C GLY A 66 -16.62 -0.52 3.26
N ARG A 67 -15.73 -1.25 2.59
CA ARG A 67 -16.16 -2.28 1.65
C ARG A 67 -17.06 -3.31 2.35
N PRO A 68 -18.25 -3.63 1.81
CA PRO A 68 -19.05 -4.72 2.32
C PRO A 68 -18.25 -6.03 2.37
N LYS A 69 -18.38 -6.79 3.46
CA LYS A 69 -17.71 -8.09 3.58
C LYS A 69 -18.24 -9.02 2.48
N LYS A 70 -17.33 -9.70 1.76
CA LYS A 70 -17.70 -10.71 0.75
C LYS A 70 -18.49 -11.89 1.35
N ARG A 71 -18.23 -12.23 2.62
CA ARG A 71 -18.90 -13.32 3.34
C ARG A 71 -19.39 -12.82 4.70
N ARG A 72 -20.62 -13.21 5.05
CA ARG A 72 -21.21 -12.94 6.37
C ARG A 72 -20.42 -13.70 7.45
N VAL A 73 -20.20 -13.06 8.59
CA VAL A 73 -19.71 -13.73 9.80
C VAL A 73 -20.91 -14.31 10.54
N ARG A 74 -20.88 -15.62 10.82
CA ARG A 74 -21.92 -16.31 11.57
C ARG A 74 -21.79 -16.05 13.07
N SER A 75 -22.89 -16.06 13.81
CA SER A 75 -22.85 -16.00 15.28
C SER A 75 -22.48 -17.36 15.87
N SER A 76 -22.05 -17.39 17.13
CA SER A 76 -21.70 -18.63 17.84
C SER A 76 -22.87 -19.59 18.04
N THR A 77 -24.11 -19.09 17.91
CA THR A 77 -25.34 -19.87 18.06
C THR A 77 -25.86 -20.40 16.71
N GLU A 78 -25.27 -19.99 15.58
CA GLU A 78 -25.64 -20.56 14.28
C GLU A 78 -24.98 -21.93 14.09
N GLU A 79 -25.79 -22.98 14.06
CA GLU A 79 -25.32 -24.34 13.79
C GLU A 79 -24.83 -24.48 12.33
N ASP A 80 -23.75 -25.24 12.14
CA ASP A 80 -23.33 -25.64 10.81
C ASP A 80 -24.37 -26.56 10.17
N LYS A 81 -24.75 -26.26 8.92
CA LYS A 81 -25.61 -27.14 8.14
C LYS A 81 -24.95 -28.50 8.06
N ARG A 82 -25.57 -29.51 8.68
CA ARG A 82 -25.11 -30.91 8.61
C ARG A 82 -24.95 -31.29 7.13
N THR A 83 -23.76 -31.73 6.76
CA THR A 83 -23.50 -32.31 5.44
C THR A 83 -24.34 -33.57 5.29
N LEU A 84 -25.24 -33.57 4.30
CA LEU A 84 -26.04 -34.74 3.94
C LEU A 84 -25.10 -35.87 3.54
N SER A 85 -25.23 -37.04 4.17
CA SER A 85 -24.46 -38.24 3.86
C SER A 85 -25.38 -39.37 3.40
N CYS A 86 -24.95 -40.07 2.35
CA CYS A 86 -25.69 -41.16 1.76
C CYS A 86 -25.37 -42.48 2.49
N SER A 87 -26.37 -43.11 3.10
CA SER A 87 -26.19 -44.39 3.81
C SER A 87 -25.89 -45.59 2.91
N GLN A 88 -26.15 -45.49 1.61
CA GLN A 88 -25.88 -46.57 0.64
C GLN A 88 -24.45 -46.53 0.11
N CYS A 89 -23.91 -45.33 -0.09
CA CYS A 89 -22.68 -45.14 -0.84
C CYS A 89 -21.58 -44.40 -0.05
N SER A 90 -21.90 -44.00 1.17
CA SER A 90 -21.11 -43.18 2.10
C SER A 90 -20.61 -41.84 1.55
N GLY A 91 -21.11 -41.42 0.39
CA GLY A 91 -20.80 -40.12 -0.22
C GLY A 91 -21.58 -38.98 0.43
N THR A 92 -21.05 -37.76 0.34
CA THR A 92 -21.69 -36.55 0.87
C THR A 92 -22.43 -35.76 -0.24
N GLY A 93 -23.34 -34.87 0.16
CA GLY A 93 -24.07 -33.97 -0.75
C GLY A 93 -25.38 -34.54 -1.33
N HIS A 94 -25.74 -35.79 -1.01
CA HIS A 94 -26.99 -36.42 -1.46
C HIS A 94 -27.45 -37.47 -0.44
N ASN A 95 -28.72 -37.87 -0.52
CA ASN A 95 -29.32 -38.89 0.34
C ASN A 95 -29.54 -40.20 -0.44
N LYS A 96 -29.86 -41.29 0.27
CA LYS A 96 -30.14 -42.61 -0.34
C LYS A 96 -31.17 -42.56 -1.47
N ARG A 97 -32.23 -41.73 -1.33
CA ARG A 97 -33.28 -41.57 -2.37
C ARG A 97 -32.78 -40.98 -3.69
N THR A 98 -31.68 -40.23 -3.68
CA THR A 98 -31.13 -39.54 -4.86
C THR A 98 -29.73 -40.06 -5.19
N CYS A 99 -29.41 -41.28 -4.76
CA CYS A 99 -28.13 -41.91 -5.03
C CYS A 99 -28.16 -42.54 -6.43
N ASN A 100 -27.19 -42.15 -7.27
CA ASN A 100 -27.02 -42.69 -8.63
C ASN A 100 -25.95 -43.81 -8.70
N LYS A 101 -25.65 -44.45 -7.55
CA LYS A 101 -24.83 -45.66 -7.49
C LYS A 101 -25.70 -46.90 -7.52
#